data_AF-A0A7Y5JNS4-F1
#
_entry.id   AF-A0A7Y5JNS4-F1
#
_cell.length_a   1.000
_cell.length_b   1.000
_cell.length_c   1.000
_cell.angle_alpha   90.00
_cell.angle_beta   90.00
_cell.angle_gamma   90.00
#
_symmetry.space_group_name_H-M   'P 1'
#
loop_
_entity.id
_entity.type
_entity.pdbx_description
1 polymer ?
#
loop_
_entity_poly.entity_id
_entity_poly.type
_entity_poly.pdbx_seq_one_letter_code
_entity_poly.pdbx_strand_id
1 'polypeptide(L)'
;MLILQALFSLILLLHPEALLASRESDYMTRDYGRFAITYCPEDSALATPLANVLEKRLPVIAARLRLPMPDSARFVITPTAEEWGRVTAGSPLWANGVAYPRHGVAVLKSPRFNANGGPIAETALHELVHLLLDSGAPNSELPRWLDEGLSQLFAGQQEYLDVHVLGRAAASGRLMTFWDIQGLMGMNAIDARQGYAQSLAATQELWRRFGDSGLANLVHELRRGTEIEAAFPKLYGLSYGEFEQEYRAGLRSQYGGSLWTDGELWISVLFVILVLSAGTFAYFRRKKTIAKWHAETHPDISLGTRDVPYTINYTLIRSRQEDRAESEDGQDKPPFDRPLPGN
;
A
#
# COMPACT_ATOMS: atom_id res chain seq x y z
N MET A 1 1.06 -25.18 10.44
CA MET A 1 1.33 -24.69 9.07
C MET A 1 1.72 -25.83 8.13
N LEU A 2 2.75 -26.63 8.44
CA LEU A 2 3.19 -27.78 7.63
C LEU A 2 2.13 -28.88 7.42
N ILE A 3 1.30 -29.17 8.42
CA ILE A 3 0.24 -30.20 8.33
C ILE A 3 -0.91 -29.75 7.42
N LEU A 4 -1.21 -28.45 7.38
CA LEU A 4 -2.22 -27.87 6.47
C LEU A 4 -1.71 -27.87 5.01
N GLN A 5 -0.43 -27.56 4.79
CA GLN A 5 0.20 -27.65 3.47
C GLN A 5 0.26 -29.09 2.95
N ALA A 6 0.59 -30.06 3.80
CA ALA A 6 0.65 -31.47 3.41
C ALA A 6 -0.74 -32.06 3.06
N LEU A 7 -1.78 -31.69 3.81
CA LEU A 7 -3.16 -32.06 3.49
C LEU A 7 -3.66 -31.40 2.20
N PHE A 8 -3.26 -30.14 1.94
CA PHE A 8 -3.58 -29.42 0.70
C PHE A 8 -2.85 -30.00 -0.53
N SER A 9 -1.58 -30.40 -0.38
CA SER A 9 -0.84 -31.11 -1.43
C SER A 9 -1.46 -32.47 -1.77
N LEU A 10 -1.98 -33.19 -0.79
CA LEU A 10 -2.66 -34.48 -1.00
C LEU A 10 -4.00 -34.31 -1.73
N ILE A 11 -4.75 -33.25 -1.44
CA ILE A 11 -6.00 -32.90 -2.13
C ILE A 11 -5.72 -32.48 -3.59
N LEU A 12 -4.69 -31.68 -3.84
CA LEU A 12 -4.23 -31.30 -5.18
C LEU A 12 -3.71 -32.47 -6.03
N LEU A 13 -3.12 -33.49 -5.39
CA LEU A 13 -2.55 -34.66 -6.06
C LEU A 13 -3.59 -35.76 -6.34
N LEU A 14 -4.59 -35.94 -5.47
CA LEU A 14 -5.55 -37.05 -5.59
C LEU A 14 -6.87 -36.64 -6.26
N HIS A 15 -7.26 -35.37 -6.17
CA HIS A 15 -8.54 -34.88 -6.69
C HIS A 15 -8.41 -33.42 -7.17
N PRO A 16 -7.99 -33.15 -8.42
CA PRO A 16 -8.10 -31.81 -9.00
C PRO A 16 -9.54 -31.25 -8.96
N GLU A 17 -10.54 -32.14 -8.82
CA GLU A 17 -11.96 -31.80 -8.63
C GLU A 17 -12.33 -31.41 -7.19
N ALA A 18 -11.49 -31.69 -6.19
CA ALA A 18 -11.81 -31.33 -4.80
C ALA A 18 -11.64 -29.82 -4.51
N LEU A 19 -11.05 -29.05 -5.44
CA LEU A 19 -11.04 -27.58 -5.42
C LEU A 19 -12.36 -26.99 -5.95
N LEU A 20 -13.28 -27.83 -6.43
CA LEU A 20 -14.51 -27.42 -7.10
C LEU A 20 -15.78 -27.65 -6.26
N ALA A 21 -15.68 -28.29 -5.09
CA ALA A 21 -16.83 -28.59 -4.24
C ALA A 21 -17.32 -27.38 -3.40
N SER A 22 -17.58 -26.24 -4.06
CA SER A 22 -18.62 -25.27 -3.68
C SER A 22 -18.85 -24.31 -4.87
N ARG A 23 -20.00 -24.45 -5.55
CA ARG A 23 -20.39 -23.80 -6.83
C ARG A 23 -19.47 -24.11 -8.03
N GLU A 24 -19.41 -25.38 -8.38
CA GLU A 24 -18.78 -25.91 -9.60
C GLU A 24 -19.53 -25.57 -10.91
N SER A 25 -20.75 -25.03 -10.87
CA SER A 25 -21.66 -25.10 -12.03
C SER A 25 -21.35 -24.17 -13.21
N ASP A 26 -20.53 -23.11 -13.02
CA ASP A 26 -20.50 -22.03 -14.02
C ASP A 26 -19.11 -21.77 -14.64
N TYR A 27 -18.00 -22.28 -14.08
CA TYR A 27 -16.70 -22.09 -14.72
C TYR A 27 -16.58 -22.92 -15.99
N MET A 28 -16.18 -22.26 -17.07
CA MET A 28 -15.86 -22.87 -18.34
C MET A 28 -14.35 -22.81 -18.55
N THR A 29 -13.79 -23.87 -19.12
CA THR A 29 -12.38 -23.87 -19.55
C THR A 29 -12.33 -23.91 -21.07
N ARG A 30 -11.49 -23.06 -21.65
CA ARG A 30 -11.18 -23.08 -23.08
C ARG A 30 -9.69 -23.30 -23.29
N ASP A 31 -9.39 -24.28 -24.14
CA ASP A 31 -8.05 -24.70 -24.51
C ASP A 31 -7.58 -23.99 -25.78
N TYR A 32 -6.35 -23.51 -25.76
CA TYR A 32 -5.64 -22.80 -26.84
C TYR A 32 -4.26 -23.46 -27.10
N GLY A 33 -4.19 -24.79 -26.99
CA GLY A 33 -2.97 -25.57 -27.11
C GLY A 33 -2.08 -25.46 -25.88
N ARG A 34 -1.23 -24.43 -25.82
CA ARG A 34 -0.29 -24.24 -24.68
C ARG A 34 -0.95 -23.55 -23.49
N PHE A 35 -2.07 -22.87 -23.73
CA PHE A 35 -2.80 -22.14 -22.70
C PHE A 35 -4.18 -22.75 -22.47
N ALA A 36 -4.58 -22.87 -21.22
CA ALA A 36 -5.97 -23.13 -20.85
C ALA A 36 -6.46 -21.99 -19.97
N ILE A 37 -7.61 -21.43 -20.31
CA ILE A 37 -8.21 -20.30 -19.57
C ILE A 37 -9.53 -20.75 -18.99
N THR A 38 -9.64 -20.70 -17.67
CA THR A 38 -10.83 -21.03 -16.88
C THR A 38 -11.49 -19.74 -16.41
N TYR A 39 -12.77 -19.56 -16.69
CA TYR A 39 -13.51 -18.31 -16.48
C TYR A 39 -15.02 -18.56 -16.29
N CYS A 40 -15.74 -17.64 -15.66
CA CYS A 40 -17.22 -17.68 -15.62
C CYS A 40 -17.83 -17.19 -16.95
N PRO A 41 -19.07 -17.57 -17.32
CA PRO A 41 -19.63 -17.31 -18.65
C PRO A 41 -19.69 -15.81 -18.99
N GLU A 42 -19.88 -14.96 -17.98
CA GLU A 42 -19.87 -13.49 -18.09
C GLU A 42 -18.49 -12.93 -18.49
N ASP A 43 -17.42 -13.66 -18.21
CA ASP A 43 -16.04 -13.31 -18.55
C ASP A 43 -15.56 -13.99 -19.86
N SER A 44 -16.45 -14.70 -20.56
CA SER A 44 -16.11 -15.44 -21.79
C SER A 44 -15.50 -14.59 -22.91
N ALA A 45 -15.84 -13.29 -22.95
CA ALA A 45 -15.27 -12.34 -23.89
C ALA A 45 -13.78 -12.06 -23.65
N LEU A 46 -13.24 -12.37 -22.46
CA LEU A 46 -11.83 -12.15 -22.12
C LEU A 46 -10.92 -13.26 -22.63
N ALA A 47 -11.43 -14.48 -22.76
CA ALA A 47 -10.61 -15.67 -22.99
C ALA A 47 -9.79 -15.59 -24.29
N THR A 48 -10.42 -15.32 -25.42
CA THR A 48 -9.72 -15.28 -26.72
C THR A 48 -8.75 -14.12 -26.85
N PRO A 49 -9.10 -12.87 -26.49
CA PRO A 49 -8.14 -11.77 -26.46
C PRO A 49 -6.94 -12.06 -25.55
N LEU A 50 -7.17 -12.65 -24.38
CA LEU A 50 -6.11 -12.99 -23.44
C LEU A 50 -5.16 -14.04 -24.01
N ALA A 51 -5.69 -15.15 -24.56
CA ALA A 51 -4.90 -16.19 -25.20
C ALA A 51 -4.02 -15.62 -26.33
N ASN A 52 -4.60 -14.79 -27.21
CA ASN A 52 -3.87 -14.18 -28.33
C ASN A 52 -2.68 -13.32 -27.86
N VAL A 53 -2.85 -12.57 -26.77
CA VAL A 53 -1.77 -11.75 -26.19
C VAL A 53 -0.68 -12.65 -25.61
N LEU A 54 -1.06 -13.69 -24.86
CA LEU A 54 -0.11 -14.65 -24.27
C LEU A 54 0.69 -15.39 -25.34
N GLU A 55 0.02 -15.93 -26.36
CA GLU A 55 0.65 -16.62 -27.50
C GLU A 55 1.64 -15.74 -28.25
N LYS A 56 1.27 -14.48 -28.50
CA LYS A 56 2.13 -13.53 -29.20
C LYS A 56 3.37 -13.14 -28.39
N ARG A 57 3.23 -12.97 -27.06
CA ARG A 57 4.28 -12.41 -26.21
C ARG A 57 5.20 -13.46 -25.59
N LEU A 58 4.69 -14.66 -25.31
CA LEU A 58 5.46 -15.75 -24.72
C LEU A 58 6.81 -16.01 -25.44
N PRO A 59 6.88 -16.25 -26.77
CA PRO A 59 8.15 -16.56 -27.41
C PRO A 59 9.16 -15.40 -27.33
N VAL A 60 8.67 -14.15 -27.31
CA VAL A 60 9.53 -12.95 -27.18
C VAL A 60 10.12 -12.89 -25.77
N ILE A 61 9.31 -13.10 -24.73
CA ILE A 61 9.76 -13.09 -23.33
C ILE A 61 10.75 -14.23 -23.08
N ALA A 62 10.39 -15.44 -23.49
CA ALA A 62 11.24 -16.63 -23.33
C ALA A 62 12.59 -16.46 -24.02
N ALA A 63 12.62 -15.92 -25.25
CA ALA A 63 13.87 -15.66 -25.97
C ALA A 63 14.75 -14.62 -25.27
N ARG A 64 14.19 -13.50 -24.82
CA ARG A 64 14.97 -12.43 -24.13
C ARG A 64 15.57 -12.90 -22.81
N LEU A 65 14.85 -13.74 -22.05
CA LEU A 65 15.34 -14.33 -20.80
C LEU A 65 16.11 -15.65 -20.99
N ARG A 66 16.18 -16.18 -22.22
CA ARG A 66 16.77 -17.49 -22.55
C ARG A 66 16.19 -18.63 -21.70
N LEU A 67 14.88 -18.58 -21.48
CA LEU A 67 14.14 -19.57 -20.71
C LEU A 67 13.49 -20.61 -21.63
N PRO A 68 13.32 -21.87 -21.17
CA PRO A 68 12.51 -22.83 -21.89
C PRO A 68 11.05 -22.34 -21.95
N MET A 69 10.34 -22.80 -22.97
CA MET A 69 8.90 -22.58 -23.07
C MET A 69 8.20 -23.55 -22.10
N PRO A 70 7.14 -23.11 -21.38
CA PRO A 70 6.42 -23.98 -20.48
C PRO A 70 5.58 -24.95 -21.30
N ASP A 71 5.49 -26.21 -20.87
CA ASP A 71 4.70 -27.23 -21.58
C ASP A 71 3.22 -26.84 -21.65
N SER A 72 2.69 -26.33 -20.55
CA SER A 72 1.38 -25.68 -20.48
C SER A 72 1.37 -24.58 -19.42
N ALA A 73 0.48 -23.60 -19.59
CA ALA A 73 0.21 -22.58 -18.59
C ALA A 73 -1.31 -22.36 -18.48
N ARG A 74 -1.83 -22.42 -17.25
CA ARG A 74 -3.26 -22.30 -16.97
C ARG A 74 -3.56 -20.96 -16.32
N PHE A 75 -4.64 -20.33 -16.75
CA PHE A 75 -5.09 -19.04 -16.22
C PHE A 75 -6.50 -19.19 -15.68
N VAL A 76 -6.73 -18.78 -14.44
CA VAL A 76 -8.04 -18.79 -13.79
C VAL A 76 -8.49 -17.35 -13.55
N ILE A 77 -9.62 -16.95 -14.12
CA ILE A 77 -10.20 -15.62 -13.94
C ILE A 77 -11.25 -15.68 -12.84
N THR A 78 -10.97 -15.07 -11.68
CA THR A 78 -11.89 -15.06 -10.54
C THR A 78 -12.87 -13.88 -10.63
N PRO A 79 -14.18 -14.12 -10.55
CA PRO A 79 -15.22 -13.10 -10.78
C PRO A 79 -15.55 -12.24 -9.54
N THR A 80 -15.11 -12.63 -8.34
CA THR A 80 -15.43 -11.96 -7.07
C THR A 80 -14.30 -12.06 -6.05
N ALA A 81 -14.37 -11.25 -4.98
CA ALA A 81 -13.45 -11.32 -3.84
C ALA A 81 -13.51 -12.64 -3.08
N GLU A 82 -14.70 -13.23 -2.98
CA GLU A 82 -14.92 -14.54 -2.34
C GLU A 82 -14.21 -15.64 -3.13
N GLU A 83 -14.41 -15.67 -4.45
CA GLU A 83 -13.76 -16.62 -5.35
C GLU A 83 -12.24 -16.44 -5.37
N TRP A 84 -11.77 -15.18 -5.37
CA TRP A 84 -10.36 -14.87 -5.21
C TRP A 84 -9.80 -15.49 -3.92
N GLY A 85 -10.43 -15.23 -2.76
CA GLY A 85 -10.00 -15.78 -1.48
C GLY A 85 -9.97 -17.31 -1.48
N ARG A 86 -11.00 -17.94 -2.07
CA ARG A 86 -11.11 -19.41 -2.17
C ARG A 86 -10.01 -20.02 -3.04
N VAL A 87 -9.83 -19.50 -4.25
CA VAL A 87 -8.87 -20.05 -5.24
C VAL A 87 -7.43 -19.75 -4.85
N THR A 88 -7.17 -18.59 -4.24
CA THR A 88 -5.81 -18.16 -3.87
C THR A 88 -5.41 -18.51 -2.43
N ALA A 89 -6.24 -19.25 -1.70
CA ALA A 89 -6.03 -19.53 -0.27
C ALA A 89 -5.81 -18.25 0.58
N GLY A 90 -6.50 -17.16 0.22
CA GLY A 90 -6.48 -15.91 0.97
C GLY A 90 -5.41 -14.90 0.58
N SER A 91 -4.88 -14.93 -0.65
CA SER A 91 -3.94 -13.90 -1.12
C SER A 91 -4.54 -12.49 -1.00
N PRO A 92 -3.70 -11.46 -0.75
CA PRO A 92 -4.19 -10.11 -0.50
C PRO A 92 -5.08 -9.54 -1.62
N LEU A 93 -6.11 -8.79 -1.23
CA LEU A 93 -7.02 -8.15 -2.19
C LEU A 93 -6.38 -7.00 -2.99
N TRP A 94 -5.20 -6.53 -2.62
CA TRP A 94 -4.47 -5.53 -3.41
C TRP A 94 -3.75 -6.13 -4.63
N ALA A 95 -3.48 -7.43 -4.65
CA ALA A 95 -2.80 -8.09 -5.77
C ALA A 95 -3.77 -8.26 -6.95
N ASN A 96 -3.34 -7.97 -8.18
CA ASN A 96 -4.20 -8.11 -9.37
C ASN A 96 -4.16 -9.52 -9.98
N GLY A 97 -3.07 -10.23 -9.74
CA GLY A 97 -2.87 -11.63 -10.09
C GLY A 97 -1.94 -12.31 -9.08
N VAL A 98 -1.93 -13.64 -9.10
CA VAL A 98 -1.02 -14.49 -8.32
C VAL A 98 -0.63 -15.71 -9.15
N ALA A 99 0.67 -15.93 -9.32
CA ALA A 99 1.20 -17.14 -9.92
C ALA A 99 1.47 -18.23 -8.87
N TYR A 100 1.21 -19.46 -9.26
CA TYR A 100 1.56 -20.70 -8.58
C TYR A 100 2.45 -21.53 -9.52
N PRO A 101 3.76 -21.20 -9.61
CA PRO A 101 4.61 -21.73 -10.67
C PRO A 101 4.79 -23.25 -10.63
N ARG A 102 4.88 -23.84 -9.43
CA ARG A 102 4.92 -25.31 -9.22
C ARG A 102 3.70 -26.05 -9.80
N HIS A 103 2.59 -25.35 -10.03
CA HIS A 103 1.36 -25.91 -10.61
C HIS A 103 1.11 -25.45 -12.05
N GLY A 104 1.94 -24.54 -12.58
CA GLY A 104 1.72 -23.91 -13.88
C GLY A 104 0.42 -23.10 -13.95
N VAL A 105 -0.02 -22.53 -12.82
CA VAL A 105 -1.30 -21.79 -12.72
C VAL A 105 -1.05 -20.34 -12.40
N ALA A 106 -1.70 -19.43 -13.11
CA ALA A 106 -1.87 -18.04 -12.74
C ALA A 106 -3.36 -17.77 -12.44
N VAL A 107 -3.62 -17.03 -11.37
CA VAL A 107 -4.96 -16.61 -10.97
C VAL A 107 -5.06 -15.11 -11.16
N LEU A 108 -6.11 -14.65 -11.85
CA LEU A 108 -6.32 -13.27 -12.26
C LEU A 108 -7.67 -12.77 -11.76
N LYS A 109 -7.77 -11.48 -11.45
CA LYS A 109 -9.06 -10.85 -11.16
C LYS A 109 -9.79 -10.50 -12.45
N SER A 110 -11.08 -10.84 -12.53
CA SER A 110 -11.95 -10.32 -13.59
C SER A 110 -12.00 -8.78 -13.52
N PRO A 111 -12.03 -8.05 -14.65
CA PRO A 111 -12.28 -6.62 -14.66
C PRO A 111 -13.61 -6.21 -14.01
N ARG A 112 -14.60 -7.13 -13.93
CA ARG A 112 -15.87 -6.89 -13.21
C ARG A 112 -15.70 -6.88 -11.70
N PHE A 113 -14.71 -7.64 -11.22
CA PHE A 113 -14.30 -7.66 -9.81
C PHE A 113 -13.37 -6.48 -9.49
N ASN A 114 -12.44 -6.17 -10.39
CA ASN A 114 -11.36 -5.22 -10.16
C ASN A 114 -11.24 -4.20 -11.30
N ALA A 115 -12.24 -3.32 -11.43
CA ALA A 115 -12.30 -2.34 -12.52
C ALA A 115 -11.11 -1.36 -12.55
N ASN A 116 -10.52 -1.08 -11.39
CA ASN A 116 -9.36 -0.17 -11.25
C ASN A 116 -8.02 -0.91 -11.29
N GLY A 117 -8.00 -2.23 -11.52
CA GLY A 117 -6.80 -3.07 -11.51
C GLY A 117 -5.90 -2.94 -12.75
N GLY A 118 -6.29 -2.11 -13.71
CA GLY A 118 -5.60 -2.01 -15.00
C GLY A 118 -5.94 -3.16 -15.97
N PRO A 119 -5.24 -3.26 -17.11
CA PRO A 119 -5.53 -4.26 -18.13
C PRO A 119 -5.21 -5.69 -17.65
N ILE A 120 -6.21 -6.57 -17.67
CA ILE A 120 -6.03 -7.99 -17.30
C ILE A 120 -4.96 -8.69 -18.15
N ALA A 121 -4.79 -8.28 -19.41
CA ALA A 121 -3.79 -8.84 -20.32
C ALA A 121 -2.36 -8.58 -19.82
N GLU A 122 -2.08 -7.40 -19.26
CA GLU A 122 -0.76 -7.09 -18.71
C GLU A 122 -0.51 -7.81 -17.39
N THR A 123 -1.55 -7.94 -16.55
CA THR A 123 -1.48 -8.78 -15.35
C THR A 123 -1.17 -10.22 -15.71
N ALA A 124 -1.81 -10.77 -16.75
CA ALA A 124 -1.54 -12.12 -17.21
C ALA A 124 -0.13 -12.30 -17.77
N LEU A 125 0.42 -11.29 -18.45
CA LEU A 125 1.82 -11.32 -18.88
C LEU A 125 2.78 -11.26 -17.70
N HIS A 126 2.45 -10.49 -16.67
CA HIS A 126 3.20 -10.44 -15.41
C HIS A 126 3.22 -11.83 -14.75
N GLU A 127 2.06 -12.46 -14.56
CA GLU A 127 1.99 -13.81 -14.00
C GLU A 127 2.66 -14.85 -14.89
N LEU A 128 2.59 -14.72 -16.21
CA LEU A 128 3.29 -15.60 -17.13
C LEU A 128 4.81 -15.56 -16.92
N VAL A 129 5.38 -14.39 -16.63
CA VAL A 129 6.82 -14.26 -16.36
C VAL A 129 7.20 -15.03 -15.09
N HIS A 130 6.41 -14.96 -14.02
CA HIS A 130 6.62 -15.80 -12.83
C HIS A 130 6.61 -17.29 -13.17
N LEU A 131 5.62 -17.75 -13.96
CA LEU A 131 5.56 -19.15 -14.41
C LEU A 131 6.82 -19.54 -15.21
N LEU A 132 7.33 -18.64 -16.05
CA LEU A 132 8.54 -18.88 -16.84
C LEU A 132 9.81 -18.94 -15.99
N LEU A 133 9.94 -18.05 -15.00
CA LEU A 133 11.13 -17.96 -14.16
C LEU A 133 11.33 -19.25 -13.35
N ASP A 134 10.25 -19.87 -12.89
CA ASP A 134 10.28 -21.17 -12.20
C ASP A 134 10.36 -22.36 -13.18
N SER A 135 9.92 -22.21 -14.43
CA SER A 135 9.87 -23.31 -15.40
C SER A 135 11.24 -23.98 -15.62
N GLY A 136 11.35 -25.26 -15.26
CA GLY A 136 12.59 -26.03 -15.33
C GLY A 136 13.62 -25.71 -14.26
N ALA A 137 13.27 -24.97 -13.21
CA ALA A 137 14.06 -24.80 -11.98
C ALA A 137 13.16 -24.65 -10.73
N PRO A 138 12.27 -25.63 -10.43
CA PRO A 138 11.19 -25.51 -9.44
C PRO A 138 11.64 -25.37 -7.96
N ASN A 139 12.93 -25.16 -7.70
CA ASN A 139 13.52 -24.95 -6.38
C ASN A 139 14.54 -23.79 -6.37
N SER A 140 14.70 -23.05 -7.47
CA SER A 140 15.51 -21.84 -7.44
C SER A 140 14.67 -20.68 -6.91
N GLU A 141 14.98 -20.23 -5.70
CA GLU A 141 14.33 -19.06 -5.11
C GLU A 141 15.01 -17.80 -5.63
N LEU A 142 14.46 -17.22 -6.70
CA LEU A 142 14.84 -15.86 -7.09
C LEU A 142 14.46 -14.91 -5.94
N PRO A 143 15.32 -13.94 -5.61
CA PRO A 143 14.94 -12.89 -4.66
C PRO A 143 13.69 -12.16 -5.14
N ARG A 144 12.77 -11.86 -4.22
CA ARG A 144 11.44 -11.33 -4.55
C ARG A 144 11.52 -10.08 -5.43
N TRP A 145 12.42 -9.15 -5.14
CA TRP A 145 12.56 -7.93 -5.93
C TRP A 145 12.91 -8.19 -7.39
N LEU A 146 13.70 -9.23 -7.66
CA LEU A 146 14.12 -9.59 -9.01
C LEU A 146 12.97 -10.28 -9.75
N ASP A 147 12.29 -11.21 -9.08
CA ASP A 147 11.11 -11.90 -9.60
C ASP A 147 10.02 -10.89 -10.02
N GLU A 148 9.63 -10.00 -9.12
CA GLU A 148 8.62 -8.95 -9.40
C GLU A 148 9.11 -7.94 -10.45
N GLY A 149 10.37 -7.49 -10.35
CA GLY A 149 10.91 -6.50 -11.27
C GLY A 149 11.03 -7.04 -12.70
N LEU A 150 11.40 -8.31 -12.87
CA LEU A 150 11.41 -8.99 -14.17
C LEU A 150 9.98 -9.15 -14.70
N SER A 151 9.04 -9.58 -13.87
CA SER A 151 7.63 -9.69 -14.25
C SER A 151 7.07 -8.37 -14.75
N GLN A 152 7.33 -7.26 -14.04
CA GLN A 152 6.94 -5.93 -14.49
C GLN A 152 7.64 -5.50 -15.79
N LEU A 153 8.97 -5.67 -15.87
CA LEU A 153 9.75 -5.24 -17.04
C LEU A 153 9.29 -5.97 -18.31
N PHE A 154 9.10 -7.29 -18.25
CA PHE A 154 8.77 -8.11 -19.43
C PHE A 154 7.28 -8.14 -19.77
N ALA A 155 6.40 -7.87 -18.80
CA ALA A 155 4.99 -7.60 -19.07
C ALA A 155 4.78 -6.29 -19.87
N GLY A 156 5.78 -5.40 -19.89
CA GLY A 156 5.67 -4.07 -20.49
C GLY A 156 5.11 -3.03 -19.51
N GLN A 157 5.16 -3.32 -18.21
CA GLN A 157 4.65 -2.46 -17.14
C GLN A 157 5.63 -1.34 -16.76
N GLN A 158 6.52 -0.96 -17.68
CA GLN A 158 7.57 0.04 -17.45
C GLN A 158 7.00 1.43 -17.18
N GLU A 159 5.86 1.76 -17.78
CA GLU A 159 5.15 3.03 -17.60
C GLU A 159 4.44 3.13 -16.25
N TYR A 160 4.28 2.02 -15.52
CA TYR A 160 3.70 2.01 -14.17
C TYR A 160 4.71 2.30 -13.07
N LEU A 161 5.93 2.73 -13.41
CA LEU A 161 6.89 3.19 -12.41
C LEU A 161 6.29 4.38 -11.66
N ASP A 162 5.91 4.13 -10.41
CA ASP A 162 5.29 5.14 -9.57
C ASP A 162 6.35 6.07 -8.96
N VAL A 163 6.70 7.09 -9.73
CA VAL A 163 7.67 8.12 -9.34
C VAL A 163 7.24 8.90 -8.08
N HIS A 164 5.95 8.98 -7.79
CA HIS A 164 5.44 9.66 -6.60
C HIS A 164 5.66 8.80 -5.35
N VAL A 165 5.37 7.50 -5.41
CA VAL A 165 5.67 6.56 -4.33
C VAL A 165 7.17 6.49 -4.06
N LEU A 166 7.99 6.38 -5.12
CA LEU A 166 9.45 6.40 -4.98
C LEU A 166 9.97 7.73 -4.42
N GLY A 167 9.43 8.86 -4.86
CA GLY A 167 9.80 10.19 -4.35
C GLY A 167 9.48 10.38 -2.87
N ARG A 168 8.26 9.99 -2.44
CA ARG A 168 7.89 10.03 -1.03
C ARG A 168 8.77 9.11 -0.18
N ALA A 169 9.01 7.88 -0.64
CA ALA A 169 9.87 6.93 0.06
C ALA A 169 11.32 7.42 0.15
N ALA A 170 11.86 7.99 -0.94
CA ALA A 170 13.19 8.58 -0.99
C ALA A 170 13.34 9.75 -0.01
N ALA A 171 12.39 10.70 -0.04
CA ALA A 171 12.47 11.91 0.77
C ALA A 171 12.20 11.67 2.26
N SER A 172 11.37 10.68 2.59
CA SER A 172 11.11 10.26 3.98
C SER A 172 12.16 9.29 4.53
N GLY A 173 13.16 8.89 3.74
CA GLY A 173 14.18 7.92 4.14
C GLY A 173 13.65 6.49 4.31
N ARG A 174 12.49 6.16 3.72
CA ARG A 174 11.77 4.89 3.86
C ARG A 174 11.99 3.91 2.70
N LEU A 175 12.97 4.13 1.84
CA LEU A 175 13.32 3.17 0.78
C LEU A 175 13.66 1.80 1.38
N MET A 176 12.93 0.77 0.96
CA MET A 176 13.10 -0.62 1.39
C MET A 176 14.46 -1.16 0.96
N THR A 177 15.01 -2.06 1.77
CA THR A 177 16.08 -2.97 1.36
C THR A 177 15.50 -4.11 0.50
N PHE A 178 16.35 -4.82 -0.23
CA PHE A 178 15.98 -6.06 -0.90
C PHE A 178 15.49 -7.11 0.10
N TRP A 179 16.04 -7.11 1.31
CA TRP A 179 15.57 -7.96 2.40
C TRP A 179 14.12 -7.63 2.81
N ASP A 180 13.79 -6.36 2.95
CA ASP A 180 12.42 -5.93 3.28
C ASP A 180 11.42 -6.39 2.19
N ILE A 181 11.81 -6.27 0.91
CA ILE A 181 10.96 -6.67 -0.23
C ILE A 181 10.68 -8.17 -0.24
N GLN A 182 11.51 -9.02 0.39
CA GLN A 182 11.25 -10.46 0.44
C GLN A 182 9.88 -10.80 1.07
N GLY A 183 9.40 -9.96 1.99
CA GLY A 183 8.09 -10.09 2.65
C GLY A 183 6.90 -9.48 1.90
N LEU A 184 7.03 -9.12 0.61
CA LEU A 184 6.07 -8.32 -0.14
C LEU A 184 4.59 -8.72 0.04
N MET A 185 4.30 -10.02 -0.06
CA MET A 185 2.93 -10.54 0.03
C MET A 185 2.28 -10.38 1.41
N GLY A 186 3.07 -10.18 2.46
CA GLY A 186 2.58 -9.90 3.82
C GLY A 186 2.34 -8.41 4.09
N MET A 187 2.66 -7.53 3.14
CA MET A 187 2.55 -6.08 3.33
C MET A 187 1.12 -5.57 3.11
N ASN A 188 0.85 -4.40 3.67
CA ASN A 188 -0.34 -3.63 3.28
C ASN A 188 -0.16 -3.07 1.84
N ALA A 189 -1.26 -2.61 1.24
CA ALA A 189 -1.27 -2.17 -0.15
C ALA A 189 -0.30 -1.02 -0.47
N ILE A 190 -0.05 -0.10 0.48
CA ILE A 190 0.82 1.06 0.28
C ILE A 190 2.28 0.61 0.24
N ASP A 191 2.69 -0.20 1.21
CA ASP A 191 4.05 -0.74 1.28
C ASP A 191 4.31 -1.71 0.12
N ALA A 192 3.34 -2.56 -0.24
CA ALA A 192 3.45 -3.44 -1.40
C ALA A 192 3.68 -2.65 -2.70
N ARG A 193 2.92 -1.56 -2.92
CA ARG A 193 3.10 -0.67 -4.08
C ARG A 193 4.51 -0.06 -4.11
N GLN A 194 5.07 0.30 -2.97
CA GLN A 194 6.46 0.75 -2.88
C GLN A 194 7.44 -0.38 -3.24
N GLY A 195 7.22 -1.59 -2.73
CA GLY A 195 8.05 -2.76 -3.03
C GLY A 195 8.08 -3.08 -4.52
N TYR A 196 6.91 -3.07 -5.20
CA TYR A 196 6.83 -3.20 -6.66
C TYR A 196 7.58 -2.09 -7.40
N ALA A 197 7.35 -0.83 -7.04
CA ALA A 197 8.03 0.29 -7.69
C ALA A 197 9.57 0.20 -7.54
N GLN A 198 10.06 -0.20 -6.37
CA GLN A 198 11.50 -0.41 -6.16
C GLN A 198 12.06 -1.62 -6.91
N SER A 199 11.29 -2.70 -6.99
CA SER A 199 11.64 -3.91 -7.73
C SER A 199 11.82 -3.61 -9.21
N LEU A 200 10.86 -2.90 -9.82
CA LEU A 200 10.96 -2.43 -11.20
C LEU A 200 12.15 -1.48 -11.39
N ALA A 201 12.35 -0.51 -10.50
CA ALA A 201 13.46 0.45 -10.61
C ALA A 201 14.84 -0.24 -10.55
N ALA A 202 15.02 -1.19 -9.63
CA ALA A 202 16.26 -1.95 -9.50
C ALA A 202 16.52 -2.82 -10.74
N THR A 203 15.49 -3.52 -11.25
CA THR A 203 15.62 -4.34 -12.45
C THR A 203 15.84 -3.49 -13.70
N GLN A 204 15.23 -2.30 -13.81
CA GLN A 204 15.51 -1.34 -14.87
C GLN A 204 16.95 -0.84 -14.82
N GLU A 205 17.50 -0.61 -13.63
CA GLU A 205 18.90 -0.19 -13.48
C GLU A 205 19.87 -1.28 -13.93
N LEU A 206 19.62 -2.55 -13.59
CA LEU A 206 20.39 -3.68 -14.14
C LEU A 206 20.25 -3.76 -15.67
N TRP A 207 19.01 -3.65 -16.17
CA TRP A 207 18.74 -3.69 -17.61
C TRP A 207 19.46 -2.57 -18.36
N ARG A 208 19.48 -1.35 -17.81
CA ARG A 208 20.16 -0.20 -18.39
C ARG A 208 21.67 -0.39 -18.44
N ARG A 209 22.27 -1.04 -17.43
CA ARG A 209 23.72 -1.27 -17.34
C ARG A 209 24.18 -2.47 -18.19
N PHE A 210 23.40 -3.55 -18.21
CA PHE A 210 23.86 -4.86 -18.73
C PHE A 210 22.96 -5.47 -19.83
N GLY A 211 21.85 -4.81 -20.16
CA GLY A 211 20.89 -5.23 -21.18
C GLY A 211 20.20 -6.56 -20.87
N ASP A 212 19.50 -7.09 -21.86
CA ASP A 212 18.79 -8.37 -21.75
C ASP A 212 19.74 -9.54 -21.41
N SER A 213 20.95 -9.52 -21.98
CA SER A 213 21.95 -10.57 -21.73
C SER A 213 22.39 -10.60 -20.27
N GLY A 214 22.56 -9.43 -19.63
CA GLY A 214 22.91 -9.34 -18.22
C GLY A 214 21.82 -9.91 -17.31
N LEU A 215 20.56 -9.62 -17.59
CA LEU A 215 19.43 -10.17 -16.84
C LEU A 215 19.30 -11.69 -17.04
N ALA A 216 19.36 -12.15 -18.29
CA ALA A 216 19.25 -13.57 -18.63
C ALA A 216 20.37 -14.40 -17.98
N ASN A 217 21.61 -13.88 -17.97
CA ASN A 217 22.74 -14.55 -17.31
C ASN A 217 22.53 -14.66 -15.80
N LEU A 218 22.03 -13.61 -15.14
CA LEU A 218 21.73 -13.66 -13.71
C LEU A 218 20.64 -14.69 -13.41
N VAL A 219 19.52 -14.64 -14.13
CA VAL A 219 18.45 -15.63 -14.00
C VAL A 219 18.99 -17.05 -14.18
N HIS A 220 19.88 -17.27 -15.16
CA HIS A 220 20.46 -18.59 -15.39
C HIS A 220 21.37 -19.07 -14.24
N GLU A 221 22.21 -18.19 -13.67
CA GLU A 221 23.04 -18.53 -12.51
C GLU A 221 22.18 -18.89 -11.29
N LEU A 222 21.16 -18.08 -10.98
CA LEU A 222 20.27 -18.33 -9.85
C LEU A 222 19.47 -19.63 -10.04
N ARG A 223 19.00 -19.90 -11.26
CA ARG A 223 18.31 -21.16 -11.60
C ARG A 223 19.19 -22.41 -11.44
N ARG A 224 20.51 -22.26 -11.45
CA ARG A 224 21.47 -23.35 -11.19
C ARG A 224 21.82 -23.51 -9.72
N GLY A 225 21.23 -22.70 -8.83
CA GLY A 225 21.48 -22.72 -7.40
C GLY A 225 22.67 -21.87 -6.95
N THR A 226 23.23 -21.02 -7.83
CA THR A 226 24.23 -20.03 -7.41
C THR A 226 23.54 -18.98 -6.53
N GLU A 227 24.08 -18.71 -5.35
CA GLU A 227 23.60 -17.62 -4.48
C GLU A 227 23.78 -16.26 -5.15
N ILE A 228 22.84 -15.33 -4.93
CA ILE A 228 22.85 -14.02 -5.60
C ILE A 228 24.11 -13.21 -5.22
N GLU A 229 24.56 -13.33 -3.99
CA GLU A 229 25.77 -12.73 -3.45
C GLU A 229 27.03 -13.17 -4.20
N ALA A 230 27.05 -14.42 -4.69
CA ALA A 230 28.15 -14.97 -5.49
C ALA A 230 27.99 -14.64 -6.98
N ALA A 231 26.75 -14.58 -7.49
CA ALA A 231 26.47 -14.30 -8.89
C ALA A 231 26.80 -12.84 -9.27
N PHE A 232 26.54 -11.88 -8.37
CA PHE A 232 26.71 -10.45 -8.65
C PHE A 232 28.16 -10.05 -9.00
N PRO A 233 29.19 -10.36 -8.17
CA PRO A 233 30.57 -10.04 -8.50
C PRO A 233 31.02 -10.71 -9.81
N LYS A 234 30.60 -11.97 -10.02
CA LYS A 234 30.93 -12.75 -11.22
C LYS A 234 30.37 -12.13 -12.50
N LEU A 235 29.14 -11.63 -12.47
CA LEU A 235 28.44 -11.15 -13.66
C LEU A 235 28.62 -9.65 -13.91
N TYR A 236 28.70 -8.87 -12.83
CA TYR A 236 28.59 -7.41 -12.89
C TYR A 236 29.82 -6.67 -12.35
N GLY A 237 30.74 -7.37 -11.67
CA GLY A 237 31.95 -6.76 -11.12
C GLY A 237 31.73 -5.91 -9.87
N LEU A 238 30.54 -5.99 -9.25
CA LEU A 238 30.21 -5.38 -7.96
C LEU A 238 29.44 -6.39 -7.10
N SER A 239 29.51 -6.23 -5.79
CA SER A 239 28.74 -7.05 -4.86
C SER A 239 27.25 -6.71 -4.89
N TYR A 240 26.43 -7.66 -4.44
CA TYR A 240 24.99 -7.47 -4.33
C TYR A 240 24.61 -6.32 -3.39
N GLY A 241 25.33 -6.17 -2.28
CA GLY A 241 25.14 -5.07 -1.33
C GLY A 241 25.60 -3.71 -1.88
N GLU A 242 26.67 -3.65 -2.67
CA GLU A 242 27.06 -2.42 -3.37
C GLU A 242 26.00 -1.99 -4.37
N PHE A 243 25.46 -2.93 -5.15
CA PHE A 243 24.36 -2.63 -6.07
C PHE A 243 23.14 -2.08 -5.33
N GLU A 244 22.75 -2.70 -4.20
CA GLU A 244 21.66 -2.23 -3.36
C GLU A 244 21.85 -0.77 -2.91
N GLN A 245 23.05 -0.46 -2.42
CA GLN A 245 23.37 0.88 -1.95
C GLN A 245 23.37 1.90 -3.09
N GLU A 246 23.97 1.56 -4.23
CA GLU A 246 24.06 2.42 -5.40
C GLU A 246 22.69 2.76 -5.97
N TYR A 247 21.80 1.77 -6.19
CA TYR A 247 20.49 2.06 -6.77
C TYR A 247 19.63 2.89 -5.81
N ARG A 248 19.67 2.60 -4.50
CA ARG A 248 18.93 3.39 -3.49
C ARG A 248 19.45 4.82 -3.41
N ALA A 249 20.77 5.02 -3.50
CA ALA A 249 21.36 6.35 -3.59
C ALA A 249 20.91 7.07 -4.88
N GLY A 250 20.85 6.36 -6.00
CA GLY A 250 20.29 6.86 -7.26
C GLY A 250 18.84 7.31 -7.12
N LEU A 251 17.98 6.50 -6.51
CA LEU A 251 16.58 6.85 -6.24
C LEU A 251 16.47 8.10 -5.36
N ARG A 252 17.31 8.23 -4.32
CA ARG A 252 17.35 9.44 -3.48
C ARG A 252 17.77 10.67 -4.28
N SER A 253 18.79 10.55 -5.13
CA SER A 253 19.26 11.66 -5.95
C SER A 253 18.22 12.08 -7.00
N GLN A 254 17.56 11.11 -7.63
CA GLN A 254 16.60 11.36 -8.71
C GLN A 254 15.25 11.86 -8.21
N TYR A 255 14.75 11.27 -7.11
CA TYR A 255 13.39 11.51 -6.62
C TYR A 255 13.32 12.19 -5.24
N GLY A 256 14.44 12.39 -4.54
CA GLY A 256 14.45 13.03 -3.22
C GLY A 256 13.96 14.49 -3.24
N GLY A 257 14.10 15.18 -4.39
CA GLY A 257 13.50 16.50 -4.62
C GLY A 257 12.01 16.48 -5.02
N SER A 258 11.41 15.30 -5.23
CA SER A 258 10.04 15.17 -5.75
C SER A 258 8.96 15.70 -4.79
N LEU A 259 9.27 15.92 -3.51
CA LEU A 259 8.36 16.61 -2.58
C LEU A 259 7.95 18.01 -3.08
N TRP A 260 8.81 18.69 -3.82
CA TRP A 260 8.50 20.00 -4.43
C TRP A 260 7.46 19.90 -5.56
N THR A 261 7.28 18.71 -6.13
CA THR A 261 6.34 18.43 -7.24
C THR A 261 5.09 17.64 -6.81
N ASP A 262 4.97 17.24 -5.54
CA ASP A 262 3.80 16.53 -5.02
C ASP A 262 2.64 17.51 -4.76
N GLY A 263 1.74 17.62 -5.74
CA GLY A 263 0.63 18.57 -5.70
C GLY A 263 -0.33 18.38 -4.53
N GLU A 264 -0.55 17.14 -4.06
CA GLU A 264 -1.46 16.85 -2.94
C GLU A 264 -0.91 17.36 -1.61
N LEU A 265 0.41 17.25 -1.41
CA LEU A 265 1.09 17.84 -0.26
C LEU A 265 0.95 19.36 -0.26
N TRP A 266 1.17 20.02 -1.40
CA TRP A 266 1.05 21.48 -1.49
C TRP A 266 -0.40 21.97 -1.36
N ILE A 267 -1.38 21.23 -1.88
CA ILE A 267 -2.81 21.51 -1.65
C ILE A 267 -3.13 21.43 -0.15
N SER A 268 -2.63 20.41 0.53
CA SER A 268 -2.81 20.23 1.97
C SER A 268 -2.15 21.36 2.79
N VAL A 269 -0.93 21.76 2.42
CA VAL A 269 -0.23 22.90 3.04
C VAL A 269 -0.99 24.20 2.82
N LEU A 270 -1.47 24.46 1.60
CA LEU A 270 -2.28 25.63 1.28
C LEU A 270 -3.59 25.65 2.07
N PHE A 271 -4.23 24.49 2.26
CA PHE A 271 -5.42 24.37 3.09
C PHE A 271 -5.14 24.70 4.56
N VAL A 272 -4.04 24.20 5.13
CA VAL A 272 -3.63 24.56 6.50
C VAL A 272 -3.36 26.06 6.62
N ILE A 273 -2.65 26.65 5.66
CA ILE A 273 -2.41 28.10 5.61
C ILE A 273 -3.74 28.88 5.51
N LEU A 274 -4.69 28.40 4.71
CA LEU A 274 -6.01 29.00 4.58
C LEU A 274 -6.80 28.94 5.90
N VAL A 275 -6.79 27.81 6.59
CA VAL A 275 -7.46 27.65 7.89
C VAL A 275 -6.83 28.55 8.95
N LEU A 276 -5.49 28.58 9.02
CA LEU A 276 -4.76 29.44 9.97
C LEU A 276 -5.00 30.93 9.68
N SER A 277 -4.98 31.34 8.41
CA SER A 277 -5.24 32.73 8.01
C SER A 277 -6.69 33.14 8.27
N ALA A 278 -7.67 32.27 7.99
CA ALA A 278 -9.07 32.49 8.30
C ALA A 278 -9.32 32.60 9.82
N GLY A 279 -8.72 31.72 10.63
CA GLY A 279 -8.80 31.76 12.08
C GLY A 279 -8.18 33.04 12.65
N THR A 280 -7.02 33.44 12.12
CA THR A 280 -6.35 34.69 12.50
C THR A 280 -7.19 35.92 12.13
N PHE A 281 -7.76 35.94 10.91
CA PHE A 281 -8.65 37.01 10.45
C PHE A 281 -9.93 37.10 11.30
N ALA A 282 -10.56 35.97 11.63
CA ALA A 282 -11.72 35.91 12.51
C ALA A 282 -11.39 36.40 13.93
N TYR A 283 -10.23 36.02 14.48
CA TYR A 283 -9.74 36.50 15.76
C TYR A 283 -9.58 38.03 15.78
N PHE A 284 -8.92 38.60 14.76
CA PHE A 284 -8.74 40.06 14.67
C PHE A 284 -10.07 40.81 14.46
N ARG A 285 -11.00 40.25 13.66
CA ARG A 285 -12.34 40.82 13.52
C ARG A 285 -13.10 40.80 14.85
N ARG A 286 -13.10 39.69 15.56
CA ARG A 286 -13.73 39.57 16.88
C ARG A 286 -13.16 40.58 17.87
N LYS A 287 -11.84 40.77 17.89
CA LYS A 287 -11.19 41.78 18.74
C LYS A 287 -11.63 43.20 18.38
N LYS A 288 -11.73 43.56 17.09
CA LYS A 288 -12.25 44.86 16.65
C LYS A 288 -13.72 45.07 17.01
N THR A 289 -14.55 44.05 16.83
CA THR A 289 -15.97 44.10 17.21
C THR A 289 -16.12 44.27 18.71
N ILE A 290 -15.41 43.50 19.53
CA ILE A 290 -15.41 43.62 20.99
C ILE A 290 -14.91 45.01 21.42
N ALA A 291 -13.84 45.54 20.80
CA ALA A 291 -13.37 46.89 21.08
C ALA A 291 -14.40 47.98 20.73
N LYS A 292 -15.13 47.82 19.62
CA LYS A 292 -16.25 48.70 19.24
C LYS A 292 -17.40 48.61 20.24
N TRP A 293 -17.75 47.40 20.69
CA TRP A 293 -18.81 47.20 21.70
C TRP A 293 -18.40 47.79 23.05
N HIS A 294 -17.14 47.66 23.47
CA HIS A 294 -16.63 48.33 24.67
C HIS A 294 -16.67 49.87 24.55
N ALA A 295 -16.39 50.43 23.37
CA ALA A 295 -16.50 51.86 23.11
C ALA A 295 -17.96 52.36 23.05
N GLU A 296 -18.91 51.52 22.62
CA GLU A 296 -20.35 51.84 22.57
C GLU A 296 -21.07 51.60 23.90
N THR A 297 -20.61 50.64 24.72
CA THR A 297 -21.20 50.29 26.03
C THR A 297 -20.71 51.22 27.16
N HIS A 298 -19.59 51.90 26.95
CA HIS A 298 -19.13 53.02 27.79
C HIS A 298 -18.96 54.27 26.92
N PRO A 299 -20.05 54.95 26.52
CA PRO A 299 -19.91 56.32 26.11
C PRO A 299 -19.33 57.05 27.31
N ASP A 300 -18.23 57.75 27.09
CA ASP A 300 -17.51 58.57 28.05
C ASP A 300 -18.51 59.22 29.03
N ILE A 301 -18.66 58.63 30.22
CA ILE A 301 -19.37 59.31 31.30
C ILE A 301 -18.36 60.34 31.75
N SER A 302 -18.39 61.50 31.09
CA SER A 302 -17.92 62.73 31.70
C SER A 302 -18.77 62.91 32.95
N LEU A 303 -18.30 62.37 34.08
CA LEU A 303 -18.74 62.78 35.40
C LEU A 303 -18.28 64.23 35.52
N GLY A 304 -19.11 65.13 35.02
CA GLY A 304 -19.11 66.51 35.46
C GLY A 304 -19.19 66.47 36.98
N THR A 305 -18.16 67.00 37.61
CA THR A 305 -18.06 67.28 39.04
C THR A 305 -19.39 67.86 39.54
N ARG A 306 -20.17 67.02 40.21
CA ARG A 306 -21.11 67.48 41.22
C ARG A 306 -20.69 66.83 42.51
N ASP A 307 -19.92 67.60 43.27
CA ASP A 307 -19.67 67.33 44.69
C ASP A 307 -21.02 67.23 45.39
N VAL A 308 -21.39 66.02 45.79
CA VAL A 308 -22.41 65.80 46.81
C VAL A 308 -21.71 65.05 47.94
N PRO A 309 -21.57 65.65 49.13
CA PRO A 309 -20.80 65.05 50.19
C PRO A 309 -21.65 63.94 50.81
N TYR A 310 -21.19 62.69 50.72
CA TYR A 310 -21.63 61.68 51.67
C TYR A 310 -20.43 61.09 52.38
N THR A 311 -20.40 61.38 53.68
CA THR A 311 -19.38 61.07 54.66
C THR A 311 -19.20 59.56 54.77
N ILE A 312 -17.96 59.08 54.63
CA ILE A 312 -17.62 57.69 54.96
C ILE A 312 -17.57 57.56 56.48
N ASN A 313 -18.49 56.78 57.05
CA ASN A 313 -18.49 56.43 58.47
C ASN A 313 -17.68 55.14 58.66
N TYR A 314 -16.40 55.26 59.01
CA TYR A 314 -15.51 54.12 59.32
C TYR A 314 -15.74 53.62 60.76
N THR A 315 -16.91 53.05 61.05
CA THR A 315 -17.15 52.28 62.28
C THR A 315 -18.36 51.36 62.08
N LEU A 316 -18.28 50.11 62.57
CA LEU A 316 -19.07 48.91 62.24
C LEU A 316 -18.60 48.26 60.92
N ILE A 317 -17.82 47.19 60.89
CA ILE A 317 -18.01 45.91 61.59
C ILE A 317 -16.61 45.31 61.88
N ARG A 318 -16.11 45.55 63.09
CA ARG A 318 -15.07 44.73 63.73
C ARG A 318 -15.45 44.57 65.21
N SER A 319 -16.51 43.80 65.43
CA SER A 319 -16.87 43.25 66.75
C SER A 319 -17.83 42.07 66.54
N ARG A 320 -17.31 40.97 66.01
CA ARG A 320 -17.94 39.65 66.15
C ARG A 320 -16.89 38.54 66.26
N GLN A 321 -15.85 38.84 67.02
CA GLN A 321 -15.22 37.90 67.95
C GLN A 321 -15.42 38.66 69.28
N GLU A 322 -16.33 38.28 70.17
CA GLU A 322 -16.05 37.22 71.15
C GLU A 322 -17.29 36.43 71.65
N ASP A 323 -18.54 36.85 71.44
CA ASP A 323 -19.67 36.15 72.08
C ASP A 323 -20.50 35.28 71.13
N ARG A 324 -20.00 34.07 70.86
CA ARG A 324 -20.79 32.82 70.70
C ARG A 324 -19.88 31.68 70.23
N ALA A 325 -18.90 31.36 71.07
CA ALA A 325 -18.63 29.96 71.33
C ALA A 325 -19.51 29.59 72.53
N GLU A 326 -20.64 28.91 72.30
CA GLU A 326 -21.21 27.86 73.15
C GLU A 326 -22.61 27.46 72.68
N SER A 327 -22.90 26.17 72.83
CA SER A 327 -24.05 25.35 72.41
C SER A 327 -24.15 25.08 70.90
N GLU A 328 -23.58 23.97 70.43
CA GLU A 328 -24.27 22.66 70.21
C GLU A 328 -25.21 22.73 68.99
N ASP A 329 -25.37 21.76 68.10
CA ASP A 329 -24.88 20.41 67.80
C ASP A 329 -25.41 20.19 66.34
N GLY A 330 -24.83 19.28 65.57
CA GLY A 330 -25.42 18.90 64.27
C GLY A 330 -24.47 18.96 63.08
N GLN A 331 -23.94 17.79 62.77
CA GLN A 331 -23.29 17.41 61.52
C GLN A 331 -24.06 17.91 60.29
N ASP A 332 -23.36 18.47 59.29
CA ASP A 332 -23.72 18.12 57.91
C ASP A 332 -22.55 18.25 56.93
N LYS A 333 -22.37 17.18 56.15
CA LYS A 333 -21.31 16.97 55.16
C LYS A 333 -21.64 17.68 53.83
N PRO A 334 -20.65 17.97 52.96
CA PRO A 334 -20.93 18.46 51.61
C PRO A 334 -21.58 17.35 50.76
N PRO A 335 -22.61 17.64 49.95
CA PRO A 335 -23.25 16.63 49.12
C PRO A 335 -22.40 16.37 47.87
N PHE A 336 -21.79 15.19 47.80
CA PHE A 336 -21.46 14.52 46.56
C PHE A 336 -22.74 14.00 45.88
N ASP A 337 -22.67 13.84 44.56
CA ASP A 337 -23.38 12.85 43.74
C ASP A 337 -24.91 12.82 43.79
N ARG A 338 -25.54 13.19 42.66
CA ARG A 338 -26.88 12.67 42.33
C ARG A 338 -26.79 11.73 41.12
N PRO A 339 -27.31 10.50 41.22
CA PRO A 339 -27.39 9.55 40.12
C PRO A 339 -28.55 9.86 39.17
N LEU A 340 -28.41 9.36 37.94
CA LEU A 340 -29.44 9.32 36.91
C LEU A 340 -30.64 8.45 37.37
N PRO A 341 -31.89 8.86 37.11
CA PRO A 341 -33.03 7.96 37.24
C PRO A 341 -33.23 7.18 35.93
N GLY A 342 -33.22 5.86 36.04
CA GLY A 342 -33.73 4.96 35.02
C GLY A 342 -35.23 4.71 35.18
N ASN A 343 -35.91 4.53 34.05
CA ASN A 343 -36.84 3.44 33.80
C ASN A 343 -36.97 3.24 32.29
#